data_AF-A0A7H8V947-F1
#
_entry.id   AF-A0A7H8V947-F1
#
_cell.length_a   1.000
_cell.length_b   1.000
_cell.length_c   1.000
_cell.angle_alpha   90.00
_cell.angle_beta   90.00
_cell.angle_gamma   90.00
#
_symmetry.space_group_name_H-M   'P 1'
#
loop_
_entity.id
_entity.type
_entity.pdbx_description
1 polymer ?
#
loop_
_entity_poly.entity_id
_entity_poly.type
_entity_poly.pdbx_seq_one_letter_code
_entity_poly.pdbx_strand_id
1 'polypeptide(L)'
;MKQTIFNASLEESMNLVTDKYIKTSLEDFNEKGYGKKILGFFTVYILMFLIVLLAFTFDEKNVTLFFINISFIEIIIFIPGFFVIAYYLNNVRKIKEQQILSYYYFNQSMFFMILLFIIQFIVFCLASSDIVSSDFLLSLVYVALYVLFIVKRVHQFRQKTFEVLYVRRQHSNPLVNILNQFVSFSQKYAWLIIILLFFLRMFFPSEYMIRQNSLLNSMIDLFIPLLGIPFLLFSIALGTDNFQGYYLQKYLEDYRQLSGYSVEEWYGKDSQRYKESLNQEE
;
A
#
# COMPACT_ATOMS: atom_id res chain seq x y z
N MET A 1 30.14 -3.91 5.37
CA MET A 1 28.84 -3.20 5.54
C MET A 1 27.81 -4.18 6.07
N LYS A 2 26.88 -3.76 6.91
CA LYS A 2 25.79 -4.63 7.40
C LYS A 2 24.82 -4.94 6.25
N GLN A 3 24.53 -6.22 6.00
CA GLN A 3 23.55 -6.64 5.00
C GLN A 3 22.15 -6.16 5.39
N THR A 4 21.50 -5.44 4.49
CA THR A 4 20.14 -4.93 4.63
C THR A 4 19.45 -5.00 3.27
N ILE A 5 18.12 -4.99 3.26
CA ILE A 5 17.33 -4.99 2.03
C ILE A 5 17.60 -3.79 1.11
N PHE A 6 18.35 -2.76 1.53
CA PHE A 6 18.71 -1.59 0.71
C PHE A 6 20.18 -1.62 0.24
N ASN A 7 21.01 -2.43 0.89
CA ASN A 7 22.46 -2.43 0.69
C ASN A 7 22.97 -3.66 -0.08
N ALA A 8 22.08 -4.42 -0.73
CA ALA A 8 22.52 -5.52 -1.60
C ALA A 8 23.37 -5.02 -2.78
N SER A 9 24.33 -5.84 -3.19
CA SER A 9 25.19 -5.64 -4.36
C SER A 9 24.42 -5.82 -5.67
N LEU A 10 25.07 -5.52 -6.82
CA LEU A 10 24.50 -5.77 -8.14
C LEU A 10 24.13 -7.25 -8.30
N GLU A 11 25.08 -8.15 -8.08
CA GLU A 11 24.89 -9.61 -8.19
C GLU A 11 23.76 -10.12 -7.28
N GLU A 12 23.70 -9.66 -6.03
CA GLU A 12 22.62 -10.02 -5.10
C GLU A 12 21.26 -9.49 -5.58
N SER A 13 21.23 -8.29 -6.17
CA SER A 13 20.01 -7.67 -6.69
C SER A 13 19.47 -8.35 -7.95
N MET A 14 20.30 -9.05 -8.73
CA MET A 14 19.86 -9.82 -9.91
C MET A 14 18.94 -10.98 -9.53
N ASN A 15 19.01 -11.47 -8.28
CA ASN A 15 18.06 -12.47 -7.78
C ASN A 15 16.64 -11.90 -7.61
N LEU A 16 16.53 -10.56 -7.49
CA LEU A 16 15.27 -9.86 -7.26
C LEU A 16 14.74 -9.17 -8.53
N VAL A 17 15.61 -8.46 -9.26
CA VAL A 17 15.25 -7.76 -10.51
C VAL A 17 15.21 -8.76 -11.65
N THR A 18 14.01 -9.06 -12.14
CA THR A 18 13.83 -10.05 -13.20
C THR A 18 13.86 -9.41 -14.59
N ASP A 19 14.32 -10.15 -15.60
CA ASP A 19 14.24 -9.74 -17.01
C ASP A 19 12.80 -9.41 -17.43
N LYS A 20 11.83 -10.15 -16.87
CA LYS A 20 10.40 -9.88 -17.04
C LYS A 20 10.04 -8.47 -16.59
N TYR A 21 10.52 -8.02 -15.44
CA TYR A 21 10.25 -6.69 -14.93
C TYR A 21 10.86 -5.58 -15.83
N ILE A 22 12.09 -5.79 -16.30
CA ILE A 22 12.77 -4.86 -17.23
C ILE A 22 11.97 -4.74 -18.53
N LYS A 23 11.60 -5.88 -19.13
CA LYS A 23 10.80 -5.94 -20.35
C LYS A 23 9.44 -5.25 -20.17
N THR A 24 8.71 -5.57 -19.10
CA THR A 24 7.44 -4.93 -18.78
C THR A 24 7.60 -3.41 -18.60
N SER A 25 8.70 -2.95 -18.02
CA SER A 25 8.96 -1.52 -17.83
C SER A 25 9.14 -0.78 -19.17
N LEU A 26 9.83 -1.39 -20.14
CA LEU A 26 10.00 -0.85 -21.50
C LEU A 26 8.68 -0.85 -22.28
N GLU A 27 7.95 -1.97 -22.26
CA GLU A 27 6.66 -2.11 -22.95
C GLU A 27 5.63 -1.11 -22.41
N ASP A 28 5.52 -0.96 -21.09
CA ASP A 28 4.59 -0.04 -20.45
C ASP A 28 4.86 1.42 -20.82
N PHE A 29 6.13 1.80 -20.96
CA PHE A 29 6.50 3.12 -21.44
C PHE A 29 6.03 3.35 -22.88
N ASN A 30 6.31 2.41 -23.77
CA ASN A 30 5.96 2.50 -25.20
C ASN A 30 4.45 2.54 -25.44
N GLU A 31 3.66 1.75 -24.68
CA GLU A 31 2.22 1.60 -24.93
C GLU A 31 1.34 2.66 -24.22
N LYS A 32 1.67 3.00 -22.98
CA LYS A 32 0.78 3.81 -22.13
C LYS A 32 1.22 5.26 -21.99
N GLY A 33 2.52 5.53 -22.15
CA GLY A 33 3.10 6.84 -21.89
C GLY A 33 2.80 7.38 -20.49
N TYR A 34 3.15 8.64 -20.23
CA TYR A 34 2.89 9.27 -18.93
C TYR A 34 1.47 9.86 -18.81
N GLY A 35 0.80 10.18 -19.92
CA GLY A 35 -0.52 10.83 -19.91
C GLY A 35 -1.64 9.95 -19.35
N LYS A 36 -1.76 8.70 -19.81
CA LYS A 36 -2.77 7.75 -19.29
C LYS A 36 -2.55 7.44 -17.80
N LYS A 37 -1.29 7.44 -17.36
CA LYS A 37 -0.91 7.25 -15.96
C LYS A 37 -1.40 8.38 -15.06
N ILE A 38 -1.27 9.63 -15.50
CA ILE A 38 -1.80 10.81 -14.79
C ILE A 38 -3.31 10.71 -14.59
N LEU A 39 -4.05 10.25 -15.61
CA LEU A 39 -5.50 10.07 -15.51
C LEU A 39 -5.88 9.08 -14.39
N GLY A 40 -5.12 7.98 -14.23
CA GLY A 40 -5.31 7.03 -13.14
C GLY A 40 -5.16 7.65 -11.73
N PHE A 41 -4.20 8.56 -11.53
CA PHE A 41 -4.05 9.30 -10.27
C PHE A 41 -5.30 10.14 -9.95
N PHE A 42 -5.77 10.88 -10.95
CA PHE A 42 -6.98 11.71 -10.79
C PHE A 42 -8.21 10.85 -10.52
N THR A 43 -8.34 9.68 -11.16
CA THR A 43 -9.44 8.76 -10.88
C THR A 43 -9.46 8.32 -9.42
N VAL A 44 -8.33 7.87 -8.86
CA VAL A 44 -8.27 7.47 -7.44
C VAL A 44 -8.54 8.65 -6.53
N TYR A 45 -8.00 9.83 -6.85
CA TYR A 45 -8.21 11.04 -6.05
C TYR A 45 -9.68 11.51 -6.06
N ILE A 46 -10.39 11.37 -7.18
CA ILE A 46 -11.84 11.62 -7.24
C ILE A 46 -12.60 10.63 -6.36
N LEU A 47 -12.23 9.34 -6.37
CA LEU A 47 -12.86 8.35 -5.48
C LEU A 47 -12.64 8.68 -4.00
N MET A 48 -11.43 9.12 -3.64
CA MET A 48 -11.13 9.62 -2.29
C MET A 48 -12.02 10.82 -1.93
N PHE A 49 -12.19 11.77 -2.84
CA PHE A 49 -13.07 12.92 -2.64
C PHE A 49 -14.54 12.51 -2.44
N LEU A 50 -15.03 11.50 -3.17
CA LEU A 50 -16.38 10.97 -2.97
C LEU A 50 -16.57 10.38 -1.57
N ILE A 51 -15.54 9.73 -0.99
CA ILE A 51 -15.61 9.25 0.39
C ILE A 51 -15.73 10.41 1.38
N VAL A 52 -15.01 11.51 1.16
CA VAL A 52 -15.17 12.74 1.97
C VAL A 52 -16.60 13.27 1.90
N LEU A 53 -17.21 13.31 0.70
CA LEU A 53 -18.62 13.72 0.56
C LEU A 53 -19.58 12.79 1.31
N LEU A 54 -19.36 11.47 1.24
CA LEU A 54 -20.13 10.51 2.00
C LEU A 54 -19.97 10.73 3.52
N ALA A 55 -18.76 11.04 3.99
CA ALA A 55 -18.52 11.31 5.41
C ALA A 55 -19.30 12.50 5.96
N PHE A 56 -19.55 13.55 5.17
CA PHE A 56 -20.42 14.65 5.59
C PHE A 56 -21.86 14.19 5.87
N THR A 57 -22.37 13.19 5.15
CA THR A 57 -23.70 12.63 5.41
C THR A 57 -23.79 11.86 6.74
N PHE A 58 -22.64 11.39 7.26
CA PHE A 58 -22.55 10.76 8.58
C PHE A 58 -22.48 11.78 9.70
N ASP A 59 -21.81 12.91 9.47
CA ASP A 59 -21.76 14.02 10.42
C ASP A 59 -23.16 14.62 10.66
N GLU A 60 -24.01 14.73 9.62
CA GLU A 60 -25.42 15.14 9.77
C GLU A 60 -26.21 14.21 10.71
N LYS A 61 -25.80 12.95 10.81
CA LYS A 61 -26.39 11.94 11.70
C LYS A 61 -25.71 11.90 13.08
N ASN A 62 -24.78 12.81 13.36
CA ASN A 62 -23.96 12.88 14.57
C ASN A 62 -23.13 11.60 14.82
N VAL A 63 -22.74 10.88 13.76
CA VAL A 63 -21.82 9.75 13.91
C VAL A 63 -20.41 10.30 14.08
N THR A 64 -19.68 9.79 15.07
CA THR A 64 -18.30 10.20 15.34
C THR A 64 -17.42 8.97 15.48
N LEU A 65 -16.11 9.14 15.27
CA LEU A 65 -15.12 8.11 15.49
C LEU A 65 -14.04 8.70 16.42
N PHE A 66 -13.80 8.05 17.56
CA PHE A 66 -12.96 8.59 18.64
C PHE A 66 -13.33 10.02 19.05
N PHE A 67 -14.64 10.35 19.12
CA PHE A 67 -15.17 11.68 19.44
C PHE A 67 -14.84 12.78 18.43
N ILE A 68 -14.35 12.41 17.24
CA ILE A 68 -14.03 13.33 16.15
C ILE A 68 -15.04 13.09 15.01
N ASN A 69 -15.46 14.18 14.37
CA ASN A 69 -16.30 14.13 13.16
C ASN A 69 -15.59 13.34 12.06
N ILE A 70 -16.33 12.49 11.35
CA ILE A 70 -15.75 11.59 10.36
C ILE A 70 -15.22 12.39 9.18
N SER A 71 -15.96 13.43 8.74
CA SER A 71 -15.51 14.29 7.63
C SER A 71 -14.14 14.92 7.91
N PHE A 72 -13.87 15.31 9.16
CA PHE A 72 -12.59 15.91 9.54
C PHE A 72 -11.44 14.91 9.43
N ILE A 73 -11.62 13.68 9.91
CA ILE A 73 -10.63 12.61 9.77
C ILE A 73 -10.37 12.32 8.28
N GLU A 74 -11.44 12.21 7.48
CA GLU A 74 -11.36 11.91 6.05
C GLU A 74 -10.66 13.02 5.26
N ILE A 75 -10.89 14.29 5.61
CA ILE A 75 -10.18 15.43 5.02
C ILE A 75 -8.67 15.38 5.34
N ILE A 76 -8.31 15.05 6.59
CA ILE A 76 -6.89 14.93 6.99
C ILE A 76 -6.18 13.85 6.16
N ILE A 77 -6.84 12.74 5.87
CA ILE A 77 -6.27 11.64 5.07
C ILE A 77 -6.25 12.01 3.57
N PHE A 78 -7.23 12.78 3.11
CA PHE A 78 -7.36 13.22 1.72
C PHE A 78 -6.25 14.19 1.27
N ILE A 79 -5.92 15.18 2.11
CA ILE A 79 -4.94 16.24 1.80
C ILE A 79 -3.56 15.69 1.35
N PRO A 80 -2.95 14.70 2.03
CA PRO A 80 -1.74 14.01 1.57
C PRO A 80 -1.77 13.53 0.11
N GLY A 81 -2.95 13.16 -0.42
CA GLY A 81 -3.09 12.71 -1.81
C GLY A 81 -2.64 13.75 -2.84
N PHE A 82 -2.88 15.04 -2.57
CA PHE A 82 -2.40 16.12 -3.43
C PHE A 82 -0.87 16.16 -3.51
N PHE A 83 -0.19 15.95 -2.38
CA PHE A 83 1.28 15.92 -2.33
C PHE A 83 1.85 14.73 -3.09
N VAL A 84 1.16 13.59 -3.11
CA VAL A 84 1.58 12.42 -3.89
C VAL A 84 1.44 12.69 -5.40
N ILE A 85 0.38 13.37 -5.84
CA ILE A 85 0.24 13.81 -7.24
C ILE A 85 1.36 14.78 -7.61
N ALA A 86 1.63 15.79 -6.78
CA ALA A 86 2.71 16.74 -6.99
C ALA A 86 4.09 16.03 -7.06
N TYR A 87 4.33 15.05 -6.19
CA TYR A 87 5.53 14.23 -6.19
C TYR A 87 5.68 13.43 -7.49
N TYR A 88 4.60 12.80 -7.99
CA TYR A 88 4.63 12.10 -9.27
C TYR A 88 4.91 13.04 -10.44
N LEU A 89 4.25 14.21 -10.50
CA LEU A 89 4.48 15.21 -11.54
C LEU A 89 5.94 15.70 -11.56
N ASN A 90 6.57 15.81 -10.39
CA ASN A 90 8.00 16.11 -10.32
C ASN A 90 8.86 14.97 -10.89
N ASN A 91 8.52 13.71 -10.60
CA ASN A 91 9.22 12.55 -11.17
C ASN A 91 9.01 12.40 -12.69
N VAL A 92 7.88 12.84 -13.24
CA VAL A 92 7.64 12.84 -14.70
C VAL A 92 8.70 13.63 -15.47
N ARG A 93 9.28 14.68 -14.86
CA ARG A 93 10.40 15.42 -15.46
C ARG A 93 11.63 14.55 -15.67
N LYS A 94 11.91 13.63 -14.72
CA LYS A 94 13.05 12.69 -14.78
C LYS A 94 12.84 11.57 -15.80
N ILE A 95 11.59 11.22 -16.09
CA ILE A 95 11.26 10.16 -17.06
C ILE A 95 11.80 10.49 -18.46
N LYS A 96 11.90 11.78 -18.83
CA LYS A 96 12.49 12.20 -20.11
C LYS A 96 13.95 11.76 -20.26
N GLU A 97 14.68 11.65 -19.16
CA GLU A 97 16.09 11.24 -19.14
C GLU A 97 16.27 9.76 -18.79
N GLN A 98 15.26 9.13 -18.17
CA GLN A 98 15.31 7.77 -17.63
C GLN A 98 13.99 7.04 -17.91
N GLN A 99 13.70 6.77 -19.19
CA GLN A 99 12.41 6.24 -19.64
C GLN A 99 12.05 4.91 -19.00
N ILE A 100 13.02 3.99 -18.86
CA ILE A 100 12.86 2.71 -18.19
C ILE A 100 12.30 2.83 -16.76
N LEU A 101 12.58 3.93 -16.05
CA LEU A 101 12.10 4.14 -14.67
C LEU A 101 10.68 4.70 -14.60
N SER A 102 10.04 4.98 -15.74
CA SER A 102 8.63 5.42 -15.81
C SER A 102 7.68 4.48 -15.08
N TYR A 103 7.88 3.17 -15.24
CA TYR A 103 7.08 2.14 -14.58
C TYR A 103 7.28 2.18 -13.05
N TYR A 104 8.54 2.28 -12.60
CA TYR A 104 8.90 2.39 -11.19
C TYR A 104 8.33 3.64 -10.53
N TYR A 105 8.55 4.83 -11.09
CA TYR A 105 8.05 6.08 -10.49
C TYR A 105 6.52 6.12 -10.43
N PHE A 106 5.84 5.54 -11.42
CA PHE A 106 4.40 5.39 -11.41
C PHE A 106 3.93 4.47 -10.29
N ASN A 107 4.46 3.24 -10.22
CA ASN A 107 4.06 2.26 -9.21
C ASN A 107 4.37 2.74 -7.79
N GLN A 108 5.49 3.44 -7.59
CA GLN A 108 5.87 4.00 -6.30
C GLN A 108 4.85 5.05 -5.83
N SER A 109 4.53 6.02 -6.68
CA SER A 109 3.55 7.06 -6.35
C SER A 109 2.13 6.48 -6.22
N MET A 110 1.74 5.54 -7.09
CA MET A 110 0.44 4.86 -7.00
C MET A 110 0.31 4.03 -5.74
N PHE A 111 1.38 3.39 -5.27
CA PHE A 111 1.39 2.68 -4.01
C PHE A 111 1.00 3.60 -2.85
N PHE A 112 1.60 4.80 -2.76
CA PHE A 112 1.24 5.78 -1.73
C PHE A 112 -0.21 6.28 -1.88
N MET A 113 -0.67 6.55 -3.10
CA MET A 113 -2.07 6.94 -3.34
C MET A 113 -3.07 5.87 -2.89
N ILE A 114 -2.83 4.63 -3.30
CA ILE A 114 -3.70 3.50 -2.98
C ILE A 114 -3.67 3.23 -1.47
N LEU A 115 -2.51 3.37 -0.82
CA LEU A 115 -2.42 3.25 0.63
C LEU A 115 -3.30 4.29 1.34
N LEU A 116 -3.25 5.56 0.92
CA LEU A 116 -4.11 6.61 1.46
C LEU A 116 -5.60 6.30 1.24
N PHE A 117 -5.97 5.90 0.02
CA PHE A 117 -7.34 5.52 -0.31
C PHE A 117 -7.84 4.35 0.56
N ILE A 118 -7.00 3.35 0.82
CA ILE A 118 -7.37 2.21 1.66
C ILE A 118 -7.51 2.61 3.13
N ILE A 119 -6.63 3.47 3.64
CA ILE A 119 -6.74 3.98 5.02
C ILE A 119 -8.07 4.74 5.18
N GLN A 120 -8.39 5.62 4.23
CA GLN A 120 -9.66 6.34 4.16
C GLN A 120 -10.86 5.36 4.07
N PHE A 121 -10.79 4.35 3.21
CA PHE A 121 -11.85 3.33 3.13
C PHE A 121 -12.03 2.55 4.46
N ILE A 122 -10.94 2.23 5.16
CA ILE A 122 -11.01 1.56 6.47
C ILE A 122 -11.66 2.47 7.53
N VAL A 123 -11.26 3.74 7.59
CA VAL A 123 -11.86 4.72 8.50
C VAL A 123 -13.36 4.85 8.22
N PHE A 124 -13.73 4.97 6.95
CA PHE A 124 -15.13 5.01 6.54
C PHE A 124 -15.90 3.74 6.93
N CYS A 125 -15.32 2.55 6.76
CA CYS A 125 -15.95 1.29 7.21
C CYS A 125 -16.11 1.21 8.73
N LEU A 126 -15.12 1.69 9.50
CA LEU A 126 -15.21 1.76 10.95
C LEU A 126 -16.34 2.68 11.40
N ALA A 127 -16.46 3.84 10.75
CA ALA A 127 -17.52 4.81 11.00
C ALA A 127 -18.91 4.30 10.58
N SER A 128 -18.97 3.53 9.49
CA SER A 128 -20.21 2.94 8.96
C SER A 128 -20.79 1.84 9.84
N SER A 129 -19.96 1.23 10.69
CA SER A 129 -20.44 0.29 11.69
C SER A 129 -20.92 1.05 12.92
N ASP A 130 -22.24 1.20 13.07
CA ASP A 130 -22.90 1.85 14.22
C ASP A 130 -22.38 1.35 15.57
N ILE A 131 -22.04 0.07 15.61
CA ILE A 131 -21.54 -0.68 16.76
C ILE A 131 -20.14 -0.21 17.17
N VAL A 132 -19.33 0.13 16.19
CA VAL A 132 -17.92 0.49 16.37
C VAL A 132 -17.82 1.99 16.61
N SER A 133 -18.55 2.80 15.84
CA SER A 133 -18.60 4.24 16.02
C SER A 133 -19.15 4.65 17.40
N SER A 134 -20.11 3.88 17.94
CA SER A 134 -20.65 4.14 19.28
C SER A 134 -19.80 3.62 20.45
N ASP A 135 -18.88 2.69 20.23
CA ASP A 135 -18.04 2.08 21.28
C ASP A 135 -16.54 2.37 21.05
N PHE A 136 -16.00 3.23 21.89
CA PHE A 136 -14.59 3.62 21.90
C PHE A 136 -13.64 2.41 22.07
N LEU A 137 -13.95 1.47 22.97
CA LEU A 137 -13.08 0.33 23.24
C LEU A 137 -13.05 -0.62 22.05
N LEU A 138 -14.21 -0.85 21.42
CA LEU A 138 -14.30 -1.69 20.24
C LEU A 138 -13.58 -1.06 19.03
N SER A 139 -13.71 0.25 18.84
CA SER A 139 -12.92 1.01 17.86
C SER A 139 -11.42 0.83 18.06
N LEU A 140 -10.92 0.89 19.29
CA LEU A 140 -9.49 0.64 19.59
C LEU A 140 -9.06 -0.80 19.25
N VAL A 141 -9.91 -1.80 19.51
CA VAL A 141 -9.62 -3.20 19.16
C VAL A 141 -9.43 -3.36 17.65
N TYR A 142 -10.32 -2.78 16.83
CA TYR A 142 -10.17 -2.86 15.37
C TYR A 142 -8.90 -2.15 14.87
N VAL A 143 -8.59 -0.96 15.42
CA VAL A 143 -7.33 -0.26 15.08
C VAL A 143 -6.12 -1.12 15.45
N ALA A 144 -6.11 -1.74 16.64
CA ALA A 144 -5.03 -2.64 17.06
C ALA A 144 -4.89 -3.85 16.13
N LEU A 145 -6.01 -4.45 15.69
CA LEU A 145 -6.00 -5.56 14.72
C LEU A 145 -5.39 -5.15 13.38
N TYR A 146 -5.75 -3.98 12.86
CA TYR A 146 -5.16 -3.43 11.63
C TYR A 146 -3.66 -3.18 11.78
N VAL A 147 -3.22 -2.58 12.88
CA VAL A 147 -1.80 -2.34 13.16
C VAL A 147 -1.02 -3.66 13.23
N LEU A 148 -1.51 -4.65 13.97
CA LEU A 148 -0.88 -5.97 14.07
C LEU A 148 -0.80 -6.66 12.71
N PHE A 149 -1.86 -6.57 11.90
CA PHE A 149 -1.89 -7.10 10.56
C PHE A 149 -0.83 -6.45 9.66
N ILE A 150 -0.76 -5.12 9.64
CA ILE A 150 0.24 -4.37 8.86
C ILE A 150 1.66 -4.71 9.30
N VAL A 151 1.94 -4.69 10.61
CA VAL A 151 3.27 -5.03 11.16
C VAL A 151 3.70 -6.43 10.72
N LYS A 152 2.81 -7.43 10.83
CA LYS A 152 3.09 -8.79 10.35
C LYS A 152 3.44 -8.80 8.87
N ARG A 153 2.65 -8.12 8.04
CA ARG A 153 2.83 -8.14 6.58
C ARG A 153 4.12 -7.44 6.15
N VAL A 154 4.42 -6.28 6.73
CA VAL A 154 5.69 -5.58 6.50
C VAL A 154 6.86 -6.46 6.93
N HIS A 155 6.72 -7.16 8.06
CA HIS A 155 7.75 -8.08 8.52
C HIS A 155 7.99 -9.23 7.53
N GLN A 156 6.92 -9.91 7.11
CA GLN A 156 6.97 -10.99 6.11
C GLN A 156 7.58 -10.52 4.79
N PHE A 157 7.19 -9.34 4.32
CA PHE A 157 7.74 -8.71 3.13
C PHE A 157 9.26 -8.54 3.27
N ARG A 158 9.73 -7.91 4.36
CA ARG A 158 11.16 -7.71 4.61
C ARG A 158 11.95 -9.01 4.62
N GLN A 159 11.41 -10.05 5.25
CA GLN A 159 12.07 -11.36 5.30
C GLN A 159 12.17 -11.99 3.91
N LYS A 160 11.07 -12.05 3.17
CA LYS A 160 11.05 -12.63 1.81
C LYS A 160 12.01 -11.90 0.87
N THR A 161 11.98 -10.56 0.86
CA THR A 161 12.90 -9.77 0.03
C THR A 161 14.36 -10.02 0.41
N PHE A 162 14.66 -10.11 1.72
CA PHE A 162 16.01 -10.43 2.19
C PHE A 162 16.45 -11.84 1.75
N GLU A 163 15.57 -12.84 1.87
CA GLU A 163 15.85 -14.22 1.44
C GLU A 163 16.10 -14.31 -0.06
N VAL A 164 15.33 -13.60 -0.88
CA VAL A 164 15.51 -13.52 -2.34
C VAL A 164 16.84 -12.87 -2.69
N LEU A 165 17.19 -11.73 -2.07
CA LEU A 165 18.44 -11.02 -2.37
C LEU A 165 19.69 -11.85 -2.03
N TYR A 166 19.70 -12.52 -0.87
CA TYR A 166 20.90 -13.15 -0.33
C TYR A 166 20.95 -14.68 -0.45
N VAL A 167 19.94 -15.32 -1.06
CA VAL A 167 19.80 -16.79 -1.23
C VAL A 167 20.07 -17.55 0.10
N ARG A 168 19.74 -16.94 1.23
CA ARG A 168 20.09 -17.45 2.57
C ARG A 168 18.84 -18.00 3.25
N ARG A 169 18.87 -19.26 3.72
CA ARG A 169 17.74 -19.84 4.48
C ARG A 169 17.64 -19.20 5.87
N GLN A 170 16.44 -18.72 6.19
CA GLN A 170 15.87 -18.38 7.50
C GLN A 170 16.88 -18.04 8.61
N HIS A 171 17.12 -16.74 8.82
CA HIS A 171 17.61 -16.25 10.10
C HIS A 171 16.42 -15.84 10.97
N SER A 172 16.00 -16.74 11.87
CA SER A 172 14.88 -16.49 12.79
C SER A 172 15.32 -15.55 13.91
N ASN A 173 14.86 -14.30 13.86
CA ASN A 173 15.00 -13.39 14.99
C ASN A 173 14.03 -13.83 16.11
N PRO A 174 14.46 -13.92 17.38
CA PRO A 174 13.61 -14.37 18.49
C PRO A 174 12.35 -13.51 18.68
N LEU A 175 12.45 -12.18 18.51
CA LEU A 175 11.27 -11.30 18.57
C LEU A 175 10.29 -11.55 17.43
N VAL A 176 10.81 -11.96 16.27
CA VAL A 176 10.01 -12.34 15.10
C VAL A 176 9.33 -13.66 15.31
N ASN A 177 10.00 -14.63 15.95
CA ASN A 177 9.36 -15.87 16.33
C ASN A 177 8.23 -15.64 17.34
N ILE A 178 8.43 -14.76 18.31
CA ILE A 178 7.38 -14.37 19.27
C ILE A 178 6.22 -13.67 18.54
N LEU A 179 6.51 -12.72 17.64
CA LEU A 179 5.49 -12.06 16.82
C LEU A 179 4.74 -13.08 15.94
N ASN A 180 5.45 -13.99 15.28
CA ASN A 180 4.86 -15.02 14.43
C ASN A 180 4.02 -16.01 15.24
N GLN A 181 4.46 -16.38 16.44
CA GLN A 181 3.69 -17.22 17.37
C GLN A 181 2.44 -16.49 17.88
N PHE A 182 2.57 -15.25 18.34
CA PHE A 182 1.45 -14.43 18.80
C PHE A 182 0.44 -14.20 17.67
N VAL A 183 0.92 -13.92 16.47
CA VAL A 183 0.06 -13.71 15.31
C VAL A 183 -0.55 -15.02 14.81
N SER A 184 0.19 -16.14 14.81
CA SER A 184 -0.35 -17.46 14.46
C SER A 184 -1.41 -17.89 15.48
N PHE A 185 -1.16 -17.63 16.76
CA PHE A 185 -2.11 -17.79 17.86
C PHE A 185 -3.35 -16.90 17.62
N SER A 186 -3.17 -15.61 17.41
CA SER A 186 -4.25 -14.67 17.12
C SER A 186 -5.02 -15.05 15.85
N GLN A 187 -4.39 -15.58 14.81
CA GLN A 187 -5.10 -16.10 13.63
C GLN A 187 -5.89 -17.38 13.93
N LYS A 188 -5.33 -18.27 14.74
CA LYS A 188 -5.98 -19.53 15.15
C LYS A 188 -7.16 -19.29 16.08
N TYR A 189 -7.14 -18.21 16.86
CA TYR A 189 -8.14 -17.89 17.88
C TYR A 189 -8.87 -16.56 17.65
N ALA A 190 -8.68 -15.89 16.51
CA ALA A 190 -9.39 -14.64 16.16
C ALA A 190 -10.91 -14.83 16.21
N TRP A 191 -11.38 -16.00 15.77
CA TRP A 191 -12.78 -16.38 15.85
C TRP A 191 -13.28 -16.50 17.30
N LEU A 192 -12.44 -16.92 18.26
CA LEU A 192 -12.79 -16.92 19.69
C LEU A 192 -12.90 -15.50 20.24
N ILE A 193 -12.05 -14.56 19.78
CA ILE A 193 -12.14 -13.15 20.18
C ILE A 193 -13.45 -12.54 19.65
N ILE A 194 -13.82 -12.84 18.40
CA ILE A 194 -15.10 -12.40 17.81
C ILE A 194 -16.28 -13.00 18.57
N ILE A 195 -16.23 -14.29 18.93
CA ILE A 195 -17.26 -14.95 19.75
C ILE A 195 -17.32 -14.37 21.17
N LEU A 196 -16.18 -14.06 21.79
CA LEU A 196 -16.12 -13.45 23.11
C LEU A 196 -16.70 -12.03 23.10
N LEU A 197 -16.38 -11.22 22.09
CA LEU A 197 -16.95 -9.88 21.89
C LEU A 197 -18.46 -9.97 21.64
N PHE A 198 -18.93 -10.96 20.88
CA PHE A 198 -20.34 -11.26 20.69
C PHE A 198 -21.03 -11.65 22.01
N PHE A 199 -20.40 -12.50 22.82
CA PHE A 199 -20.92 -12.93 24.13
C PHE A 199 -20.97 -11.81 25.15
N LEU A 200 -19.88 -11.03 25.30
CA LEU A 200 -19.85 -9.85 26.18
C LEU A 200 -20.97 -8.89 25.83
N ARG A 201 -21.24 -8.71 24.54
CA ARG A 201 -22.30 -7.85 24.07
C ARG A 201 -23.73 -8.34 24.34
N MET A 202 -23.94 -9.65 24.41
CA MET A 202 -25.23 -10.21 24.84
C MET A 202 -25.55 -9.81 26.29
N PHE A 203 -24.53 -9.62 27.13
CA PHE A 203 -24.67 -9.22 28.53
C PHE A 203 -24.60 -7.69 28.76
N PHE A 204 -24.03 -6.93 27.81
CA PHE A 204 -23.96 -5.46 27.86
C PHE A 204 -24.56 -4.82 26.59
N PRO A 205 -25.90 -4.87 26.41
CA PRO A 205 -26.56 -4.23 25.27
C PRO A 205 -26.53 -2.69 25.39
N SER A 206 -26.20 -1.98 24.31
CA SER A 206 -26.36 -0.52 24.25
C SER A 206 -27.82 -0.13 24.05
N GLU A 207 -28.23 1.06 24.53
CA GLU A 207 -29.62 1.54 24.48
C GLU A 207 -30.23 1.58 23.06
N TYR A 208 -29.40 1.66 22.02
CA TYR A 208 -29.84 1.67 20.61
C TYR A 208 -30.28 0.28 20.10
N MET A 209 -29.80 -0.81 20.71
CA MET A 209 -30.19 -2.20 20.37
C MET A 209 -31.66 -2.49 20.66
N ILE A 210 -32.33 -1.65 21.45
CA ILE A 210 -33.75 -1.81 21.75
C ILE A 210 -34.62 -1.47 20.52
N ARG A 211 -34.09 -0.68 19.56
CA ARG A 211 -34.93 -0.02 18.55
C ARG A 211 -34.97 -0.68 17.17
N GLN A 212 -33.96 -1.46 16.76
CA GLN A 212 -33.96 -2.18 15.48
C GLN A 212 -33.07 -3.45 15.51
N ASN A 213 -33.54 -4.55 16.11
CA ASN A 213 -32.73 -5.77 16.20
C ASN A 213 -33.28 -6.91 15.33
N SER A 214 -32.59 -7.16 14.20
CA SER A 214 -32.38 -8.53 13.74
C SER A 214 -30.93 -8.91 14.06
N LEU A 215 -30.70 -10.11 14.58
CA LEU A 215 -29.37 -10.65 14.90
C LEU A 215 -28.40 -10.51 13.70
N LEU A 216 -28.94 -10.57 12.49
CA LEU A 216 -28.24 -10.41 11.22
C LEU A 216 -27.64 -9.01 11.04
N ASN A 217 -28.35 -7.93 11.41
CA ASN A 217 -27.82 -6.56 11.31
C ASN A 217 -26.61 -6.37 12.23
N SER A 218 -26.71 -6.87 13.48
CA SER A 218 -25.60 -6.80 14.43
C SER A 218 -24.37 -7.60 13.98
N MET A 219 -24.58 -8.70 13.25
CA MET A 219 -23.47 -9.45 12.64
C MET A 219 -22.84 -8.66 11.50
N ILE A 220 -23.64 -8.10 10.58
CA ILE A 220 -23.14 -7.32 9.44
C ILE A 220 -22.24 -6.18 9.92
N ASP A 221 -22.72 -5.40 10.88
CA ASP A 221 -21.98 -4.27 11.44
C ASP A 221 -20.62 -4.68 12.04
N LEU A 222 -20.51 -5.86 12.66
CA LEU A 222 -19.22 -6.36 13.15
C LEU A 222 -18.25 -6.71 12.00
N PHE A 223 -18.75 -7.08 10.83
CA PHE A 223 -17.90 -7.47 9.69
C PHE A 223 -17.57 -6.29 8.76
N ILE A 224 -18.38 -5.23 8.70
CA ILE A 224 -18.12 -4.04 7.88
C ILE A 224 -16.70 -3.49 8.08
N PRO A 225 -16.20 -3.29 9.32
CA PRO A 225 -14.84 -2.83 9.56
C PRO A 225 -13.75 -3.70 8.95
N LEU A 226 -14.00 -4.97 8.67
CA LEU A 226 -13.01 -5.92 8.14
C LEU A 226 -12.90 -5.91 6.61
N LEU A 227 -13.81 -5.21 5.91
CA LEU A 227 -13.83 -5.12 4.44
C LEU A 227 -12.57 -4.47 3.85
N GLY A 228 -11.81 -3.71 4.64
CA GLY A 228 -10.55 -3.10 4.20
C GLY A 228 -9.36 -4.06 4.09
N ILE A 229 -9.44 -5.26 4.69
CA ILE A 229 -8.31 -6.21 4.74
C ILE A 229 -7.85 -6.69 3.35
N PRO A 230 -8.74 -7.10 2.42
CA PRO A 230 -8.32 -7.51 1.08
C PRO A 230 -7.60 -6.41 0.31
N PHE A 231 -8.05 -5.15 0.45
CA PHE A 231 -7.41 -4.02 -0.22
C PHE A 231 -6.02 -3.71 0.36
N LEU A 232 -5.83 -3.86 1.68
CA LEU A 232 -4.49 -3.77 2.28
C LEU A 232 -3.53 -4.81 1.70
N LEU A 233 -3.99 -6.05 1.47
CA LEU A 233 -3.17 -7.10 0.86
C LEU A 233 -2.74 -6.72 -0.56
N PHE A 234 -3.64 -6.12 -1.34
CA PHE A 234 -3.33 -5.61 -2.67
C PHE A 234 -2.27 -4.50 -2.64
N SER A 235 -2.38 -3.54 -1.70
CA SER A 235 -1.37 -2.49 -1.54
C SER A 235 0.02 -3.05 -1.21
N ILE A 236 0.11 -4.04 -0.31
CA ILE A 236 1.37 -4.69 0.03
C ILE A 236 2.01 -5.41 -1.17
N ALA A 237 1.18 -6.01 -2.05
CA ALA A 237 1.67 -6.63 -3.28
C ALA A 237 2.30 -5.57 -4.21
N LEU A 238 1.64 -4.42 -4.41
CA LEU A 238 2.22 -3.31 -5.19
C LEU A 238 3.53 -2.78 -4.59
N GLY A 239 3.62 -2.72 -3.26
CA GLY A 239 4.85 -2.33 -2.56
C GLY A 239 6.02 -3.28 -2.82
N THR A 240 5.75 -4.55 -3.15
CA THR A 240 6.78 -5.55 -3.46
C THR A 240 7.45 -5.30 -4.80
N ASP A 241 6.66 -4.94 -5.82
CA ASP A 241 7.18 -4.64 -7.16
C ASP A 241 8.05 -3.38 -7.19
N ASN A 242 7.76 -2.41 -6.32
CA ASN A 242 8.57 -1.20 -6.16
C ASN A 242 10.02 -1.50 -5.74
N PHE A 243 10.27 -2.61 -5.04
CA PHE A 243 11.62 -2.97 -4.63
C PHE A 243 12.49 -3.43 -5.80
N GLN A 244 11.91 -4.01 -6.84
CA GLN A 244 12.64 -4.31 -8.08
C GLN A 244 13.06 -3.00 -8.78
N GLY A 245 12.13 -2.05 -8.89
CA GLY A 245 12.41 -0.74 -9.46
C GLY A 245 13.46 0.08 -8.69
N TYR A 246 13.51 -0.06 -7.36
CA TYR A 246 14.57 0.56 -6.53
C TYR A 246 15.97 0.08 -6.93
N TYR A 247 16.16 -1.23 -7.09
CA TYR A 247 17.45 -1.79 -7.49
C TYR A 247 17.79 -1.51 -8.96
N LEU A 248 16.78 -1.52 -9.83
CA LEU A 248 16.94 -1.08 -11.22
C LEU A 248 17.41 0.37 -11.31
N GLN A 249 16.85 1.27 -10.50
CA GLN A 249 17.31 2.66 -10.42
C GLN A 249 18.73 2.75 -9.86
N LYS A 250 19.05 1.97 -8.83
CA LYS A 250 20.35 2.01 -8.14
C LYS A 250 21.51 1.59 -9.06
N TYR A 251 21.30 0.57 -9.89
CA TYR A 251 22.32 0.00 -10.78
C TYR A 251 21.93 0.17 -12.27
N LEU A 252 21.40 1.35 -12.61
CA LEU A 252 20.72 1.59 -13.88
C LEU A 252 21.56 1.29 -15.13
N GLU A 253 22.84 1.69 -15.11
CA GLU A 253 23.76 1.47 -16.23
C GLU A 253 24.23 0.02 -16.29
N ASP A 254 24.53 -0.59 -15.14
CA ASP A 254 24.95 -1.99 -15.06
C ASP A 254 23.86 -2.91 -15.60
N TYR A 255 22.59 -2.68 -15.22
CA TYR A 255 21.45 -3.44 -15.74
C TYR A 255 21.25 -3.25 -17.25
N ARG A 256 21.50 -2.06 -17.79
CA ARG A 256 21.45 -1.83 -19.24
C ARG A 256 22.48 -2.70 -19.96
N GLN A 257 23.72 -2.69 -19.49
CA GLN A 257 24.83 -3.45 -20.08
C GLN A 257 24.59 -4.96 -19.96
N LEU A 258 24.14 -5.43 -18.79
CA LEU A 258 23.81 -6.85 -18.56
C LEU A 258 22.66 -7.33 -19.45
N SER A 259 21.66 -6.48 -19.67
CA SER A 259 20.49 -6.80 -20.50
C SER A 259 20.75 -6.65 -22.01
N GLY A 260 21.87 -6.02 -22.40
CA GLY A 260 22.24 -5.82 -23.80
C GLY A 260 21.45 -4.75 -24.55
N TYR A 261 20.71 -3.87 -23.86
CA TYR A 261 19.94 -2.80 -24.51
C TYR A 261 20.83 -1.62 -24.92
N SER A 262 20.51 -1.00 -26.06
CA SER A 262 21.20 0.21 -26.50
C SER A 262 20.88 1.41 -25.59
N VAL A 263 21.71 2.46 -25.66
CA VAL A 263 21.44 3.72 -24.94
C VAL A 263 20.10 4.33 -25.38
N GLU A 264 19.80 4.23 -26.66
CA GLU A 264 18.53 4.69 -27.24
C GLU A 264 17.33 3.93 -26.68
N GLU A 265 17.38 2.59 -26.64
CA GLU A 265 16.28 1.76 -26.15
C GLU A 265 16.01 1.95 -24.66
N TRP A 266 17.07 2.20 -23.88
CA TRP A 266 17.00 2.27 -22.43
C TRP A 266 16.60 3.67 -21.90
N TYR A 267 17.21 4.72 -22.48
CA TYR A 267 17.01 6.10 -22.04
C TYR A 267 16.09 6.90 -22.96
N GLY A 268 15.95 6.48 -24.22
CA GLY A 268 15.17 7.16 -25.24
C GLY A 268 15.95 8.20 -26.03
N LYS A 269 15.46 8.48 -27.25
CA LYS A 269 16.01 9.45 -28.21
C LYS A 269 16.15 10.87 -27.67
N ASP A 270 15.26 11.27 -26.75
CA ASP A 270 15.25 12.63 -26.21
C ASP A 270 16.22 12.82 -25.04
N SER A 271 16.80 11.74 -24.51
CA SER A 271 17.65 11.76 -23.33
C SER A 271 19.01 12.43 -23.62
N GLN A 272 19.57 13.08 -22.60
CA GLN A 272 20.92 13.65 -22.70
C GLN A 272 21.96 12.57 -22.96
N ARG A 273 21.83 11.39 -22.32
CA ARG A 273 22.74 10.26 -22.51
C ARG A 273 22.79 9.76 -23.95
N TYR A 274 21.65 9.71 -24.63
CA TYR A 274 21.62 9.33 -26.04
C TYR A 274 22.28 10.40 -26.93
N LYS A 275 22.04 11.69 -26.63
CA LYS A 275 22.69 12.80 -27.35
C LYS A 275 24.21 12.78 -27.16
N GLU A 276 24.67 12.46 -25.96
CA GLU A 276 26.09 12.32 -25.64
C GLU A 276 26.73 11.10 -26.32
N SER A 277 26.03 9.96 -26.42
CA SER A 277 26.57 8.78 -27.10
C SER A 277 26.76 9.00 -28.61
N LEU A 278 25.88 9.76 -29.25
CA LEU A 278 26.02 10.12 -30.67
C LEU A 278 27.28 10.97 -30.92
N ASN A 279 27.59 11.90 -30.03
CA ASN A 279 28.78 12.76 -30.15
C ASN A 279 30.11 12.04 -29.86
N GLN A 280 30.07 10.82 -29.31
CA GLN A 280 31.27 10.00 -29.06
C GLN A 280 31.59 9.05 -30.23
N GLU A 281 30.64 8.89 -31.17
CA GLU A 281 30.80 8.08 -32.38
C GLU A 281 31.28 8.89 -33.60
N GLU A 282 31.36 10.23 -33.48
CA GLU A 282 31.97 11.17 -34.45
C GLU A 282 33.44 11.46 -34.13
#